data_AF-A0A973FWA4-F1
#
_entry.id   AF-A0A973FWA4-F1
#
_cell.length_a   1.000
_cell.length_b   1.000
_cell.length_c   1.000
_cell.angle_alpha   90.00
_cell.angle_beta   90.00
_cell.angle_gamma   90.00
#
_symmetry.space_group_name_H-M   'P 1'
#
loop_
_entity.id
_entity.type
_entity.pdbx_description
1 polymer ?
#
loop_
_entity_poly.entity_id
_entity_poly.type
_entity_poly.pdbx_seq_one_letter_code
_entity_poly.pdbx_strand_id
1 'polypeptide(L)'
;MLEQSMSLTNSLEEKCCENIFASLVEILRKELAVYQELKSTIVQEKKILQKPTLDELNHNNAQKENIILKARMLTEARTNILKKIALKLDINSKSVKLSQIIGYSDNQQRAEIEEVRDALVSISREIAGLNESNKNILNVSVNNIRSSLDFINSMMSSGPVYQQCGKIKSLDKNGIYLHKEG
;
A
#
# COMPACT_ATOMS: atom_id res chain seq x y z
N MET A 1 -25.30 -25.28 47.22
CA MET A 1 -24.18 -24.30 47.09
C MET A 1 -23.33 -24.49 45.83
N LEU A 2 -23.28 -25.68 45.21
CA LEU A 2 -22.50 -25.92 43.98
C LEU A 2 -23.14 -25.34 42.70
N GLU A 3 -24.46 -25.16 42.65
CA GLU A 3 -25.14 -24.59 41.47
C GLU A 3 -24.94 -23.08 41.31
N GLN A 4 -24.83 -22.33 42.41
CA GLN A 4 -24.53 -20.90 42.37
C GLN A 4 -23.10 -20.63 41.87
N SER A 5 -22.13 -21.47 42.23
CA SER A 5 -20.75 -21.35 41.72
C SER A 5 -20.63 -21.65 40.23
N MET A 6 -21.39 -22.61 39.68
CA MET A 6 -21.39 -22.92 38.24
C MET A 6 -22.07 -21.84 37.38
N SER A 7 -23.12 -21.19 37.91
CA SER A 7 -23.75 -20.06 37.21
C SER A 7 -22.86 -18.80 37.21
N LEU A 8 -22.09 -18.58 38.28
CA LEU A 8 -21.15 -17.46 38.38
C LEU A 8 -19.94 -17.64 37.45
N THR A 9 -19.43 -18.86 37.26
CA THR A 9 -18.31 -19.12 36.33
C THR A 9 -18.72 -18.95 34.87
N ASN A 10 -19.92 -19.40 34.47
CA ASN A 10 -20.41 -19.19 33.09
C ASN A 10 -20.62 -17.70 32.75
N SER A 11 -21.22 -16.91 33.64
CA SER A 11 -21.39 -15.46 33.38
C SER A 11 -20.08 -14.68 33.39
N LEU A 12 -19.04 -15.15 34.09
CA LEU A 12 -17.72 -14.53 34.07
C LEU A 12 -16.94 -14.90 32.79
N GLU A 13 -17.07 -16.13 32.30
CA GLU A 13 -16.49 -16.56 31.03
C GLU A 13 -17.15 -15.85 29.84
N GLU A 14 -18.49 -15.71 29.83
CA GLU A 14 -19.23 -14.93 28.82
C GLU A 14 -18.77 -13.46 28.77
N LYS A 15 -18.73 -12.78 29.93
CA LYS A 15 -18.26 -11.38 30.00
C LYS A 15 -16.81 -11.19 29.59
N CYS A 16 -15.95 -12.18 29.88
CA CYS A 16 -14.52 -12.10 29.56
C CYS A 16 -14.24 -12.37 28.08
N CYS A 17 -15.12 -13.12 27.40
CA CYS A 17 -15.10 -13.31 25.96
C CYS A 17 -15.62 -12.07 25.24
N GLU A 18 -16.77 -11.53 25.66
CA GLU A 18 -17.37 -10.31 25.10
C GLU A 18 -16.38 -9.13 25.05
N ASN A 19 -15.61 -8.91 26.12
CA ASN A 19 -14.64 -7.80 26.18
C ASN A 19 -13.49 -7.95 25.15
N ILE A 20 -13.08 -9.18 24.85
CA ILE A 20 -12.02 -9.43 23.86
C ILE A 20 -12.57 -9.30 22.43
N PHE A 21 -13.81 -9.72 22.18
CA PHE A 21 -14.48 -9.47 20.91
C PHE A 21 -14.70 -7.98 20.65
N ALA A 22 -15.12 -7.22 21.66
CA ALA A 22 -15.21 -5.76 21.56
C ALA A 22 -13.85 -5.13 21.24
N SER A 23 -12.79 -5.56 21.91
CA SER A 23 -11.43 -5.11 21.62
C SER A 23 -10.98 -5.44 20.19
N LEU A 24 -11.37 -6.59 19.64
CA LEU A 24 -11.10 -6.96 18.26
C LEU A 24 -11.83 -6.03 17.28
N VAL A 25 -13.11 -5.75 17.51
CA VAL A 25 -13.91 -4.82 16.69
C VAL A 25 -13.31 -3.42 16.69
N GLU A 26 -12.86 -2.93 17.85
CA GLU A 26 -12.17 -1.64 17.94
C GLU A 26 -10.89 -1.59 17.10
N ILE A 27 -10.07 -2.66 17.13
CA ILE A 27 -8.86 -2.73 16.30
C ILE A 27 -9.24 -2.74 14.82
N LEU A 28 -10.25 -3.50 14.41
CA LEU A 28 -10.70 -3.55 13.01
C LEU A 28 -11.21 -2.19 12.53
N ARG A 29 -11.94 -1.45 13.38
CA ARG A 29 -12.37 -0.07 13.08
C ARG A 29 -11.18 0.90 12.96
N LYS A 30 -10.16 0.75 13.82
CA LYS A 30 -8.91 1.52 13.71
C LYS A 30 -8.14 1.18 12.43
N GLU A 31 -8.08 -0.10 12.04
CA GLU A 31 -7.51 -0.52 10.75
C GLU A 31 -8.26 0.14 9.60
N LEU A 32 -9.59 0.13 9.63
CA LEU A 32 -10.42 0.77 8.60
C LEU A 32 -10.11 2.26 8.45
N ALA A 33 -9.99 3.00 9.56
CA ALA A 33 -9.65 4.42 9.53
C ALA A 33 -8.26 4.68 8.92
N VAL A 34 -7.26 3.88 9.25
CA VAL A 34 -5.90 4.00 8.67
C VAL A 34 -5.91 3.69 7.17
N TYR A 35 -6.71 2.71 6.73
CA TYR A 35 -6.86 2.41 5.30
C TYR A 35 -7.59 3.54 4.55
N GLN A 36 -8.57 4.20 5.17
CA GLN A 36 -9.21 5.39 4.61
C GLN A 36 -8.23 6.57 4.50
N GLU A 37 -7.39 6.78 5.52
CA GLU A 37 -6.30 7.77 5.50
C GLU A 37 -5.35 7.48 4.34
N LEU A 38 -4.91 6.22 4.19
CA LEU A 38 -4.04 5.80 3.09
C LEU A 38 -4.66 6.07 1.71
N LYS A 39 -5.93 5.70 1.53
CA LYS A 39 -6.67 5.96 0.30
C LYS A 39 -6.67 7.45 -0.04
N SER A 40 -6.96 8.31 0.95
CA SER A 40 -6.94 9.77 0.76
C SER A 40 -5.57 10.25 0.28
N THR A 41 -4.49 9.80 0.92
CA THR A 41 -3.12 10.19 0.56
C THR A 41 -2.75 9.76 -0.86
N ILE A 42 -3.18 8.57 -1.32
CA ILE A 42 -2.96 8.08 -2.69
C ILE A 42 -3.78 8.88 -3.71
N VAL A 43 -4.99 9.31 -3.37
CA VAL A 43 -5.79 10.22 -4.21
C VAL A 43 -5.12 11.58 -4.34
N GLN A 44 -4.53 12.11 -3.27
CA GLN A 44 -3.76 13.36 -3.33
C GLN A 44 -2.47 13.18 -4.14
N GLU A 45 -1.78 12.05 -4.00
CA GLU A 45 -0.61 11.72 -4.82
C GLU A 45 -0.92 11.83 -6.31
N LYS A 46 -2.07 11.31 -6.75
CA LYS A 46 -2.49 11.41 -8.16
C LYS A 46 -2.53 12.86 -8.66
N LYS A 47 -2.93 13.82 -7.81
CA LYS A 47 -2.94 15.25 -8.15
C LYS A 47 -1.52 15.83 -8.21
N ILE A 48 -0.67 15.47 -7.26
CA ILE A 48 0.75 15.87 -7.23
C ILE A 48 1.46 15.36 -8.49
N LEU A 49 1.19 14.12 -8.91
CA LEU A 49 1.78 13.53 -10.12
C LEU A 49 1.39 14.24 -11.43
N GLN A 50 0.30 15.01 -11.46
CA GLN A 50 -0.07 15.81 -12.64
C GLN A 50 0.82 17.06 -12.81
N LYS A 51 1.35 17.59 -11.71
CA LYS A 51 2.28 18.74 -11.68
C LYS A 51 3.35 18.48 -10.62
N PRO A 52 4.30 17.57 -10.89
CA PRO A 52 5.19 17.07 -9.87
C PRO A 52 6.16 18.16 -9.42
N THR A 53 6.06 18.56 -8.15
CA THR A 53 7.15 19.25 -7.45
C THR A 53 7.88 18.25 -6.55
N LEU A 54 9.20 18.35 -6.49
CA LEU A 54 10.02 17.39 -5.74
C LEU A 54 9.71 17.40 -4.24
N ASP A 55 9.42 18.59 -3.70
CA ASP A 55 9.10 18.79 -2.28
C ASP A 55 7.77 18.13 -1.90
N GLU A 56 6.69 18.38 -2.67
CA GLU A 56 5.38 17.79 -2.42
C GLU A 56 5.40 16.27 -2.56
N LEU A 57 6.17 15.74 -3.53
CA LEU A 57 6.31 14.29 -3.71
C LEU A 57 7.02 13.64 -2.51
N ASN A 58 8.10 14.25 -2.03
CA ASN A 58 8.82 13.76 -0.84
C ASN A 58 7.94 13.82 0.41
N HIS A 59 7.20 14.91 0.60
CA HIS A 59 6.27 15.06 1.72
C HIS A 59 5.16 14.00 1.67
N ASN A 60 4.58 13.78 0.49
CA ASN A 60 3.54 12.77 0.29
C ASN A 60 4.06 11.33 0.52
N ASN A 61 5.30 11.05 0.12
CA ASN A 61 5.95 9.76 0.41
C ASN A 61 6.17 9.56 1.92
N ALA A 62 6.68 10.57 2.63
CA ALA A 62 6.86 10.48 4.08
C ALA A 62 5.54 10.23 4.83
N GLN A 63 4.45 10.89 4.40
CA GLN A 63 3.11 10.63 4.95
C GLN A 63 2.66 9.19 4.69
N LYS A 64 2.82 8.68 3.45
CA LYS A 64 2.50 7.29 3.11
C LYS A 64 3.27 6.29 3.96
N GLU A 65 4.58 6.48 4.14
CA GLU A 65 5.41 5.61 4.98
C GLU A 65 4.90 5.57 6.43
N ASN A 66 4.54 6.72 7.00
CA ASN A 66 3.98 6.79 8.33
C ASN A 66 2.66 6.01 8.46
N ILE A 67 1.77 6.15 7.49
CA ILE A 67 0.49 5.43 7.44
C ILE A 67 0.70 3.92 7.30
N ILE A 68 1.66 3.49 6.47
CA ILE A 68 2.01 2.07 6.30
C ILE A 68 2.56 1.48 7.61
N LEU A 69 3.38 2.23 8.34
CA LEU A 69 3.87 1.82 9.66
C LEU A 69 2.71 1.66 10.66
N LYS A 70 1.78 2.62 10.72
CA LYS A 70 0.57 2.50 11.56
C LYS A 70 -0.25 1.26 11.20
N ALA A 71 -0.47 0.99 9.91
CA ALA A 71 -1.21 -0.18 9.44
C ALA A 71 -0.52 -1.49 9.88
N ARG A 72 0.82 -1.55 9.79
CA ARG A 72 1.59 -2.72 10.25
C ARG A 72 1.43 -2.98 11.75
N MET A 73 1.52 -1.93 12.56
CA MET A 73 1.33 -2.02 14.02
C MET A 73 -0.08 -2.53 14.38
N LEU A 74 -1.11 -2.05 13.68
CA LEU A 74 -2.49 -2.50 13.91
C LEU A 74 -2.70 -3.95 13.47
N THR A 75 -2.09 -4.38 12.36
CA THR A 75 -2.13 -5.79 11.94
C THR A 75 -1.48 -6.70 12.98
N GLU A 76 -0.35 -6.28 13.56
CA GLU A 76 0.28 -7.01 14.65
C GLU A 76 -0.63 -7.08 15.89
N ALA A 77 -1.21 -5.95 16.28
CA ALA A 77 -2.17 -5.89 17.39
C ALA A 77 -3.38 -6.82 17.16
N ARG A 78 -3.93 -6.83 15.94
CA ARG A 78 -5.00 -7.76 15.53
C ARG A 78 -4.54 -9.22 15.68
N THR A 79 -3.37 -9.57 15.18
CA THR A 79 -2.85 -10.95 15.32
C THR A 79 -2.65 -11.37 16.78
N ASN A 80 -2.24 -10.43 17.64
CA ASN A 80 -2.08 -10.68 19.06
C ASN A 80 -3.43 -10.90 19.75
N ILE A 81 -4.47 -10.14 19.40
CA ILE A 81 -5.83 -10.37 19.92
C ILE A 81 -6.38 -11.71 19.40
N LEU A 82 -6.21 -12.03 18.12
CA LEU A 82 -6.64 -13.32 17.55
C LEU A 82 -5.99 -14.51 18.28
N LYS A 83 -4.70 -14.41 18.64
CA LYS A 83 -4.02 -15.42 19.46
C LYS A 83 -4.61 -15.52 20.87
N LYS A 84 -4.94 -14.40 21.51
CA LYS A 84 -5.58 -14.39 22.84
C LYS A 84 -6.96 -15.05 22.81
N ILE A 85 -7.74 -14.78 21.76
CA ILE A 85 -9.05 -15.42 21.54
C ILE A 85 -8.89 -16.93 21.33
N ALA A 86 -7.92 -17.33 20.49
CA ALA A 86 -7.62 -18.73 20.23
C ALA A 86 -7.27 -19.53 21.49
N LEU A 87 -6.43 -18.95 22.35
CA LEU A 87 -6.04 -19.56 23.62
C LEU A 87 -7.23 -19.73 24.57
N LYS A 88 -8.19 -18.81 24.56
CA LYS A 88 -9.39 -18.91 25.41
C LYS A 88 -10.42 -19.90 24.90
N LEU A 89 -10.52 -20.06 23.58
CA LEU A 89 -11.44 -20.99 22.93
C LEU A 89 -10.83 -22.41 22.74
N ASP A 90 -9.62 -22.65 23.23
CA ASP A 90 -8.83 -23.88 23.04
C ASP A 90 -8.68 -24.28 21.55
N ILE A 91 -8.63 -23.29 20.65
CA ILE A 91 -8.47 -23.50 19.22
C ILE A 91 -6.98 -23.54 18.88
N ASN A 92 -6.57 -24.55 18.09
CA ASN A 92 -5.18 -24.73 17.66
C ASN A 92 -4.59 -23.42 17.09
N SER A 93 -3.61 -22.88 17.81
CA SER A 93 -3.05 -21.53 17.66
C SER A 93 -2.19 -21.32 16.40
N LYS A 94 -1.94 -22.37 15.60
CA LYS A 94 -1.04 -22.30 14.44
C LYS A 94 -1.57 -21.45 13.28
N SER A 95 -2.89 -21.27 13.13
CA SER A 95 -3.46 -20.36 12.13
C SER A 95 -4.92 -20.02 12.39
N VAL A 96 -5.20 -19.22 13.42
CA VAL A 96 -6.58 -18.81 13.70
C VAL A 96 -7.02 -17.73 12.72
N LYS A 97 -7.96 -18.07 11.84
CA LYS A 97 -8.56 -17.14 10.87
C LYS A 97 -9.73 -16.40 11.51
N LEU A 98 -9.92 -15.14 11.14
CA LEU A 98 -11.08 -14.34 11.57
C LEU A 98 -12.40 -15.08 11.34
N SER A 99 -12.52 -15.81 10.22
CA SER A 99 -13.69 -16.62 9.87
C SER A 99 -13.99 -17.75 10.86
N GLN A 100 -12.97 -18.31 11.52
CA GLN A 100 -13.18 -19.36 12.53
C GLN A 100 -13.68 -18.77 13.84
N ILE A 101 -13.23 -17.56 14.18
CA ILE A 101 -13.62 -16.86 15.41
C ILE A 101 -15.08 -16.34 15.32
N ILE A 102 -15.49 -15.88 14.13
CA ILE A 102 -16.88 -15.43 13.87
C ILE A 102 -17.91 -16.54 14.18
N GLY A 103 -17.54 -17.82 14.04
CA GLY A 103 -18.41 -18.95 14.37
C GLY A 103 -18.70 -19.13 15.86
N TYR A 104 -17.90 -18.51 16.73
CA TYR A 104 -18.06 -18.55 18.19
C TYR A 104 -18.57 -17.23 18.77
N SER A 105 -18.78 -16.21 17.93
CA SER A 105 -19.30 -14.90 18.32
C SER A 105 -20.83 -14.91 18.35
N ASP A 106 -21.41 -14.06 19.18
CA ASP A 106 -22.85 -13.81 19.13
C ASP A 106 -23.27 -13.20 17.78
N ASN A 107 -24.54 -13.37 17.39
CA ASN A 107 -25.07 -12.91 16.11
C ASN A 107 -24.85 -11.40 15.88
N GLN A 108 -24.95 -10.57 16.92
CA GLN A 108 -24.73 -9.13 16.79
C GLN A 108 -23.25 -8.81 16.52
N GLN A 109 -22.33 -9.43 17.28
CA GLN A 109 -20.88 -9.23 17.12
C GLN A 109 -20.38 -9.76 15.78
N ARG A 110 -20.93 -10.87 15.32
CA ARG A 110 -20.66 -11.44 14.01
C ARG A 110 -21.00 -10.46 12.89
N ALA A 111 -22.19 -9.86 12.92
CA ALA A 111 -22.61 -8.89 11.92
C ALA A 111 -21.65 -7.69 11.85
N GLU A 112 -21.24 -7.15 13.01
CA GLU A 112 -20.28 -6.04 13.05
C GLU A 112 -18.90 -6.41 12.48
N ILE A 113 -18.39 -7.60 12.79
CA ILE A 113 -17.10 -8.05 12.27
C ILE A 113 -17.16 -8.28 10.75
N GLU A 114 -18.26 -8.86 10.25
CA GLU A 114 -18.49 -9.08 8.82
C GLU A 114 -18.58 -7.74 8.08
N GLU A 115 -19.33 -6.76 8.60
CA GLU A 115 -19.44 -5.43 8.02
C GLU A 115 -18.07 -4.73 7.90
N VAL A 116 -17.30 -4.69 8.98
CA VAL A 116 -15.98 -4.03 8.98
C VAL A 116 -15.00 -4.77 8.06
N ARG A 117 -15.07 -6.10 8.02
CA ARG A 117 -14.26 -6.91 7.11
C ARG A 117 -14.58 -6.58 5.65
N ASP A 118 -15.84 -6.51 5.29
CA ASP A 118 -16.26 -6.24 3.91
C ASP A 118 -15.85 -4.82 3.51
N ALA A 119 -15.97 -3.85 4.41
CA ALA A 119 -15.48 -2.48 4.22
C ALA A 119 -13.95 -2.45 3.98
N LEU A 120 -13.17 -3.18 4.79
CA LEU A 120 -11.72 -3.31 4.62
C LEU A 120 -11.34 -3.95 3.26
N VAL A 121 -12.08 -4.99 2.84
CA VAL A 121 -11.86 -5.63 1.55
C VAL A 121 -12.17 -4.67 0.40
N SER A 122 -13.26 -3.89 0.49
CA SER A 122 -13.60 -2.89 -0.53
C SER A 122 -12.51 -1.84 -0.66
N ILE A 123 -12.11 -1.21 0.46
CA ILE A 123 -11.09 -0.17 0.45
C ILE A 123 -9.74 -0.70 -0.04
N SER A 124 -9.37 -1.92 0.31
CA SER A 124 -8.12 -2.53 -0.17
C SER A 124 -8.10 -2.70 -1.69
N ARG A 125 -9.24 -3.09 -2.30
CA ARG A 125 -9.35 -3.18 -3.77
C ARG A 125 -9.25 -1.79 -4.42
N GLU A 126 -9.90 -0.79 -3.83
CA GLU A 126 -9.84 0.58 -4.33
C GLU A 126 -8.42 1.16 -4.27
N ILE A 127 -7.70 0.93 -3.16
CA ILE A 127 -6.29 1.31 -3.02
C ILE A 127 -5.43 0.63 -4.09
N ALA A 128 -5.64 -0.67 -4.34
CA ALA A 128 -4.90 -1.38 -5.38
C ALA A 128 -5.14 -0.77 -6.78
N GLY A 129 -6.39 -0.44 -7.11
CA GLY A 129 -6.74 0.22 -8.37
C GLY A 129 -6.13 1.62 -8.51
N LEU A 130 -6.14 2.41 -7.43
CA LEU A 130 -5.54 3.75 -7.42
C LEU A 130 -4.01 3.69 -7.56
N ASN A 131 -3.35 2.75 -6.87
CA ASN A 131 -1.91 2.54 -6.97
C ASN A 131 -1.49 2.14 -8.39
N GLU A 132 -2.25 1.24 -9.03
CA GLU A 132 -1.96 0.85 -10.41
C GLU A 132 -2.15 2.05 -11.37
N SER A 133 -3.18 2.87 -11.17
CA SER A 133 -3.35 4.11 -11.94
C SER A 133 -2.18 5.07 -11.75
N ASN A 134 -1.69 5.26 -10.52
CA ASN A 134 -0.57 6.17 -10.24
C ASN A 134 0.74 5.64 -10.84
N LYS A 135 0.97 4.32 -10.76
CA LYS A 135 2.11 3.65 -11.39
C LYS A 135 2.13 3.84 -12.90
N ASN A 136 0.97 3.76 -13.55
CA ASN A 136 0.85 3.99 -14.99
C ASN A 136 1.22 5.44 -15.37
N ILE A 137 0.78 6.43 -14.60
CA ILE A 137 1.16 7.83 -14.80
C ILE A 137 2.68 8.00 -14.69
N LEU A 138 3.29 7.43 -13.65
CA LEU A 138 4.75 7.48 -13.46
C LEU A 138 5.52 6.83 -14.62
N ASN A 139 5.09 5.65 -15.06
CA ASN A 139 5.72 4.95 -16.18
C ASN A 139 5.68 5.77 -17.48
N VAL A 140 4.54 6.40 -17.77
CA VAL A 140 4.39 7.29 -18.93
C VAL A 140 5.32 8.49 -18.81
N SER A 141 5.37 9.15 -17.64
CA SER A 141 6.25 10.30 -17.41
C SER A 141 7.73 9.94 -17.59
N VAL A 142 8.18 8.80 -17.03
CA VAL A 142 9.57 8.34 -17.18
C VAL A 142 9.89 7.99 -18.63
N ASN A 143 8.98 7.32 -19.33
CA ASN A 143 9.18 6.99 -20.74
C ASN A 143 9.27 8.26 -21.60
N ASN A 144 8.43 9.26 -21.36
CA ASN A 144 8.49 10.55 -22.07
C ASN A 144 9.83 11.27 -21.85
N ILE A 145 10.36 11.26 -20.62
CA ILE A 145 11.68 11.83 -20.32
C ILE A 145 12.77 11.07 -21.09
N ARG A 146 12.74 9.73 -21.07
CA ARG A 146 13.70 8.89 -21.81
C ARG A 146 13.66 9.19 -23.31
N SER A 147 12.47 9.18 -23.92
CA SER A 147 12.31 9.50 -25.35
C SER A 147 12.78 10.91 -25.68
N SER A 148 12.57 11.88 -24.79
CA SER A 148 13.06 13.25 -24.99
C SER A 148 14.59 13.33 -24.92
N LEU A 149 15.21 12.60 -23.97
CA LEU A 149 16.67 12.49 -23.88
C LEU A 149 17.25 11.77 -25.09
N ASP A 150 16.62 10.69 -25.55
CA ASP A 150 17.03 9.96 -26.76
C ASP A 150 16.94 10.87 -28.00
N PHE A 151 15.89 11.68 -28.11
CA PHE A 151 15.73 12.67 -29.16
C PHE A 151 16.85 13.74 -29.11
N ILE A 152 17.12 14.32 -27.94
CA ILE A 152 18.21 15.29 -27.77
C ILE A 152 19.56 14.65 -28.10
N ASN A 153 19.83 13.44 -27.61
CA ASN A 153 21.04 12.68 -27.93
C ASN A 153 21.16 12.43 -29.43
N SER A 154 20.07 12.12 -30.13
CA SER A 154 20.07 11.93 -31.58
C SER A 154 20.37 13.22 -32.35
N MET A 155 19.98 14.39 -31.83
CA MET A 155 20.31 15.69 -32.42
C MET A 155 21.76 16.11 -32.13
N MET A 156 22.28 15.81 -30.94
CA MET A 156 23.66 16.10 -30.54
C MET A 156 24.68 15.15 -31.19
N SER A 157 24.23 13.94 -31.56
CA SER A 157 25.00 13.04 -32.40
C SER A 157 25.05 13.63 -33.80
N SER A 158 26.19 14.19 -34.21
CA SER A 158 26.36 14.80 -35.54
C SER A 158 25.75 13.92 -36.63
N GLY A 159 24.68 14.40 -37.27
CA GLY A 159 24.04 13.71 -38.37
C GLY A 159 25.04 13.46 -39.51
N PRO A 160 24.88 12.40 -40.30
CA PRO A 160 25.80 12.12 -41.40
C PRO A 160 25.76 13.29 -42.39
N VAL A 161 26.90 13.96 -42.55
CA VAL A 161 27.02 15.09 -43.46
C VAL A 161 26.98 14.56 -44.89
N TYR A 162 26.06 15.08 -45.70
CA TYR A 162 25.97 14.73 -47.12
C TYR A 162 27.20 15.30 -47.84
N GLN A 163 28.12 14.43 -48.25
CA GLN A 163 29.30 14.85 -49.01
C GLN A 163 28.94 15.08 -50.49
N GLN A 164 29.69 15.97 -51.15
CA GLN A 164 29.54 16.34 -52.57
C GLN A 164 29.60 15.15 -53.56
N CYS A 165 29.94 13.93 -53.12
CA CYS A 165 29.94 12.70 -53.91
C CYS A 165 28.67 11.83 -53.74
N GLY A 166 27.61 12.31 -53.07
CA GLY A 166 26.35 11.57 -52.92
C GLY A 166 26.42 10.35 -51.99
N LYS A 167 27.47 10.25 -51.17
CA LYS A 167 27.66 9.15 -50.19
C LYS A 167 27.46 9.68 -48.77
N ILE A 168 26.67 8.95 -47.99
CA ILE A 168 26.41 9.21 -46.56
C ILE A 168 27.55 8.57 -45.76
N LYS A 169 28.38 9.37 -45.09
CA LYS A 169 29.45 8.86 -44.23
C LYS A 169 28.97 8.89 -42.77
N SER A 170 28.88 7.73 -42.12
CA SER A 170 28.72 7.66 -40.66
C SER A 170 29.99 8.19 -40.01
N LEU A 171 29.86 9.19 -39.13
CA LEU A 171 31.00 9.71 -38.36
C LEU A 171 31.42 8.64 -37.33
N ASP A 172 32.49 7.90 -37.61
CA ASP A 172 33.21 7.20 -36.55
C ASP A 172 33.84 8.25 -35.63
N LYS A 173 33.63 8.08 -34.32
CA LYS A 173 34.04 8.98 -33.24
C LYS A 173 35.56 9.05 -33.10
N ASN A 174 36.26 9.69 -34.04
CA ASN A 174 37.66 10.05 -33.89
C ASN A 174 37.82 11.55 -34.10
N GLY A 175 37.98 12.29 -33.01
CA GLY A 175 38.27 13.72 -33.05
C GLY A 175 39.63 13.98 -33.71
N ILE A 176 39.66 14.91 -34.67
CA ILE A 176 40.90 15.35 -35.33
C ILE A 176 41.28 16.70 -34.72
N TYR A 177 42.42 16.76 -34.03
CA TYR A 177 43.03 18.02 -33.60
C TYR A 177 43.54 18.77 -34.84
N LEU A 178 42.98 19.94 -35.13
CA LEU A 178 43.50 20.84 -36.15
C LEU A 178 44.55 21.75 -35.51
N HIS A 179 45.82 21.47 -35.79
CA HIS A 179 46.92 22.39 -35.52
C HIS A 179 46.87 23.52 -36.56
N LYS A 180 46.69 24.77 -36.12
CA LYS A 180 46.83 25.96 -36.98
C LYS A 180 48.28 26.40 -36.93
N GLU A 181 49.02 26.15 -38.01
CA GLU A 181 50.16 26.98 -38.37
C GLU A 181 49.75 27.84 -39.57
N GLY A 182 49.91 29.15 -39.43
CA GLY A 182 49.53 30.18 -40.38
C GLY A 182 49.54 31.54 -39.71
#